data_AF-Q8PXI5-F1
#
_entry.id   AF-Q8PXI5-F1
#
_cell.length_a   1.000
_cell.length_b   1.000
_cell.length_c   1.000
_cell.angle_alpha   90.00
_cell.angle_beta   90.00
_cell.angle_gamma   90.00
#
_symmetry.space_group_name_H-M   'P 1'
#
loop_
_entity.id
_entity.type
_entity.pdbx_description
1 polymer ?
#
loop_
_entity_poly.entity_id
_entity_poly.type
_entity_poly.pdbx_seq_one_letter_code
_entity_poly.pdbx_strand_id
1 'polypeptide(L)'
;MNTAKESKKLIKYKPGKEYIATIQCTLSSTTHTITYKGDLKEGFFLKDLAPGLIKIFGKSFTSAVGEIPNSLFAIIFFIVSFFFSAFFLSVANYYTSERGILLAILLSGFVITTAVPLKLQYYYIAEYYRNTVCNNCGKEFICRETEKPDIKEISTPETYRIQITRYWSCRSCGYMNVRESSEGFVTKKGKTMKVSDLAKVQCKRCGKTGTYIEYKKPDIRVSKEQETMERRYYRCKLCNYEDIAATEFFMVPDSGGVSAIEWNIDYEDYFG
;
A
#
# COMPACT_ATOMS: atom_id res chain seq x y z
N MET A 1 -11.48 -12.80 34.05
CA MET A 1 -10.10 -12.70 33.55
C MET A 1 -10.14 -12.71 32.02
N ASN A 2 -9.73 -11.62 31.36
CA ASN A 2 -9.58 -11.59 29.89
C ASN A 2 -8.32 -12.37 29.51
N THR A 3 -8.45 -13.65 29.16
CA THR A 3 -7.32 -14.43 28.62
C THR A 3 -7.03 -13.97 27.19
N ALA A 4 -5.96 -13.19 27.03
CA ALA A 4 -5.36 -12.94 25.72
C ALA A 4 -4.52 -14.17 25.34
N LYS A 5 -4.75 -14.71 24.13
CA LYS A 5 -3.87 -15.73 23.55
C LYS A 5 -2.84 -15.03 22.69
N GLU A 6 -1.57 -15.29 22.94
CA GLU A 6 -0.47 -14.79 22.12
C GLU A 6 0.17 -15.96 21.36
N SER A 7 0.50 -15.73 20.09
CA SER A 7 1.22 -16.69 19.26
C SER A 7 2.18 -15.95 18.35
N LYS A 8 3.35 -16.54 18.10
CA LYS A 8 4.29 -16.06 17.08
C LYS A 8 4.08 -16.85 15.81
N LYS A 9 4.01 -16.14 14.68
CA LYS A 9 3.80 -16.72 13.36
C LYS A 9 4.87 -16.24 12.39
N LEU A 10 5.33 -17.15 11.54
CA LEU A 10 6.07 -16.79 10.34
C LEU A 10 5.03 -16.53 9.24
N ILE A 11 5.01 -15.30 8.71
CA ILE A 11 4.11 -14.90 7.63
C ILE A 11 4.87 -14.87 6.32
N LYS A 12 4.39 -15.63 5.33
CA LYS A 12 4.96 -15.69 3.96
C LYS A 12 3.92 -15.15 2.99
N TYR A 13 4.27 -14.16 2.17
CA TYR A 13 3.29 -13.47 1.30
C TYR A 13 3.77 -13.16 -0.12
N LYS A 14 5.08 -13.23 -0.41
CA LYS A 14 5.67 -13.18 -1.76
C LYS A 14 6.86 -14.15 -1.79
N PRO A 15 7.28 -14.68 -2.96
CA PRO A 15 8.52 -15.45 -3.05
C PRO A 15 9.69 -14.67 -2.45
N GLY A 16 10.32 -15.21 -1.40
CA GLY A 16 11.42 -14.56 -0.69
C GLY A 16 11.05 -13.42 0.26
N LYS A 17 9.75 -13.14 0.47
CA LYS A 17 9.28 -12.18 1.48
C LYS A 17 8.56 -12.87 2.63
N GLU A 18 9.25 -12.90 3.77
CA GLU A 18 8.76 -13.47 5.01
C GLU A 18 9.08 -12.56 6.20
N TYR A 19 8.22 -12.56 7.20
CA TYR A 19 8.45 -11.84 8.43
C TYR A 19 7.80 -12.53 9.63
N ILE A 20 8.40 -12.33 10.80
CA ILE A 20 7.87 -12.84 12.06
C ILE A 20 6.87 -11.82 12.60
N ALA A 21 5.66 -12.29 12.90
CA ALA A 21 4.61 -11.51 13.51
C ALA A 21 4.18 -12.12 14.84
N THR A 22 3.83 -11.25 15.79
CA THR A 22 3.16 -11.64 17.02
C THR A 22 1.67 -11.36 16.85
N ILE A 23 0.84 -12.39 17.06
CA ILE A 23 -0.61 -12.31 16.98
C ILE A 23 -1.17 -12.47 18.38
N GLN A 24 -1.81 -11.40 18.87
CA GLN A 24 -2.54 -11.37 20.12
C GLN A 24 -4.04 -11.41 19.83
N CYS A 25 -4.75 -12.40 20.37
CA CYS A 25 -6.18 -12.55 20.27
C CYS A 25 -6.83 -12.37 21.65
N THR A 26 -7.64 -11.31 21.78
CA THR A 26 -8.49 -11.08 22.96
C THR A 26 -9.86 -11.68 22.69
N LEU A 27 -10.12 -12.85 23.28
CA LEU A 27 -11.32 -13.65 23.00
C LEU A 27 -12.63 -12.95 23.40
N SER A 28 -12.64 -12.18 24.50
CA SER A 28 -13.85 -11.49 24.98
C SER A 28 -14.34 -10.39 24.04
N SER A 29 -13.44 -9.77 23.28
CA SER A 29 -13.76 -8.72 22.32
C SER A 29 -13.52 -9.14 20.86
N THR A 30 -13.24 -10.42 20.62
CA THR A 30 -12.84 -10.99 19.31
C THR A 30 -11.80 -10.14 18.55
N THR A 31 -10.95 -9.46 19.31
CA THR A 31 -10.00 -8.48 18.79
C THR A 31 -8.68 -9.17 18.49
N HIS A 32 -8.17 -8.97 17.28
CA HIS A 32 -6.86 -9.47 16.86
C HIS A 32 -5.93 -8.29 16.68
N THR A 33 -4.79 -8.36 17.34
CA THR A 33 -3.68 -7.42 17.16
C THR A 33 -2.52 -8.18 16.58
N ILE A 34 -2.08 -7.78 15.38
CA ILE A 34 -0.91 -8.36 14.70
C ILE A 34 0.19 -7.30 14.75
N THR A 35 1.33 -7.63 15.35
CA THR A 35 2.50 -6.76 15.42
C THR A 35 3.68 -7.39 14.73
N TYR A 36 4.40 -6.60 13.93
CA TYR A 36 5.59 -7.06 13.21
C TYR A 36 6.50 -5.88 12.87
N LYS A 37 7.76 -6.19 12.54
CA LYS A 37 8.70 -5.21 11.98
C LYS A 37 8.50 -5.15 10.47
N GLY A 38 8.25 -3.94 9.95
CA GLY A 38 8.22 -3.69 8.52
C GLY A 38 9.60 -3.44 7.93
N ASP A 39 9.62 -3.06 6.67
CA ASP A 39 10.83 -2.66 5.98
C ASP A 39 11.05 -1.15 6.02
N LEU A 40 12.33 -0.75 5.98
CA LEU A 40 12.72 0.64 5.76
C LEU A 40 12.13 1.12 4.43
N LYS A 41 11.83 2.41 4.32
CA LYS A 41 11.32 2.96 3.07
C LYS A 41 12.34 2.79 1.95
N GLU A 42 11.90 2.13 0.89
CA GLU A 42 12.63 2.08 -0.36
C GLU A 42 12.80 3.49 -0.95
N GLY A 43 13.84 3.65 -1.77
CA GLY A 43 13.98 4.85 -2.57
C GLY A 43 12.87 4.96 -3.61
N PHE A 44 12.58 6.17 -4.06
CA PHE A 44 11.72 6.43 -5.20
C PHE A 44 12.51 7.16 -6.29
N PHE A 45 12.05 7.07 -7.53
CA PHE A 45 12.79 7.51 -8.71
C PHE A 45 13.24 8.98 -8.63
N LEU A 46 12.36 9.87 -8.17
CA LEU A 46 12.65 11.31 -8.09
C LEU A 46 13.25 11.77 -6.75
N LYS A 47 13.78 10.86 -5.92
CA LYS A 47 14.25 11.18 -4.55
C LYS A 47 15.33 12.26 -4.53
N ASP A 48 16.30 12.17 -5.44
CA ASP A 48 17.42 13.10 -5.48
C ASP A 48 17.02 14.47 -6.03
N LEU A 49 15.94 14.53 -6.81
CA LEU A 49 15.35 15.78 -7.33
C LEU A 49 14.36 16.42 -6.34
N ALA A 50 13.94 15.69 -5.30
CA ALA A 50 12.96 16.17 -4.33
C ALA A 50 13.31 17.52 -3.69
N PRO A 51 14.58 17.81 -3.28
CA PRO A 51 14.94 19.12 -2.74
C PRO A 51 14.72 20.26 -3.74
N GLY A 52 15.13 20.06 -5.00
CA GLY A 52 14.96 21.06 -6.06
C GLY A 52 13.48 21.32 -6.38
N LEU A 53 12.69 20.24 -6.49
CA LEU A 53 11.26 20.34 -6.78
C LEU A 53 10.49 21.04 -5.66
N ILE A 54 10.80 20.73 -4.39
CA ILE A 54 10.19 21.43 -3.25
C ILE A 54 10.61 22.89 -3.20
N LYS A 55 11.87 23.21 -3.52
CA LYS A 55 12.34 24.61 -3.57
C LYS A 55 11.66 25.44 -4.66
N ILE A 56 11.45 24.86 -5.84
CA ILE A 56 10.87 25.55 -7.00
C ILE A 56 9.34 25.70 -6.87
N PHE A 57 8.65 24.60 -6.57
CA PHE A 57 7.19 24.55 -6.61
C PHE A 57 6.54 24.72 -5.24
N GLY A 58 7.30 24.51 -4.15
CA GLY A 58 6.79 24.53 -2.80
C GLY A 58 6.09 23.22 -2.41
N LYS A 59 6.04 22.98 -1.09
CA LYS A 59 5.36 21.83 -0.49
C LYS A 59 3.87 21.75 -0.89
N SER A 60 3.16 22.87 -0.85
CA SER A 60 1.72 22.92 -1.11
C SER A 60 1.37 22.43 -2.51
N PHE A 61 2.15 22.84 -3.52
CA PHE A 61 1.96 22.36 -4.89
C PHE A 61 2.21 20.85 -5.01
N THR A 62 3.33 20.35 -4.49
CA THR A 62 3.66 18.91 -4.56
C THR A 62 2.63 18.04 -3.85
N SER A 63 2.05 18.51 -2.73
CA SER A 63 0.95 17.82 -2.04
C SER A 63 -0.33 17.82 -2.88
N ALA A 64 -0.69 18.97 -3.46
CA ALA A 64 -1.91 19.13 -4.25
C ALA A 64 -1.91 18.24 -5.50
N VAL A 65 -0.78 18.11 -6.20
CA VAL A 65 -0.65 17.22 -7.37
C VAL A 65 -0.97 15.76 -7.01
N GLY A 66 -0.56 15.30 -5.83
CA GLY A 66 -0.87 13.96 -5.35
C GLY A 66 -2.36 13.70 -5.10
N GLU A 67 -3.13 14.75 -4.81
CA GLU A 67 -4.56 14.68 -4.46
C GLU A 67 -5.49 14.73 -5.69
N ILE A 68 -5.00 15.19 -6.85
CA ILE A 68 -5.79 15.27 -8.09
C ILE A 68 -6.23 13.86 -8.54
N PRO A 69 -7.52 13.58 -8.82
CA PRO A 69 -7.97 12.30 -9.36
C PRO A 69 -7.17 11.87 -10.59
N ASN A 70 -6.83 10.57 -10.70
CA ASN A 70 -5.98 10.06 -11.79
C ASN A 70 -6.55 10.39 -13.18
N SER A 71 -7.87 10.34 -13.34
CA SER A 71 -8.56 10.72 -14.58
C SER A 71 -8.33 12.18 -14.95
N LEU A 72 -8.49 13.10 -14.00
CA LEU A 72 -8.24 14.53 -14.21
C LEU A 72 -6.76 14.82 -14.47
N PHE A 73 -5.86 14.18 -13.72
CA PHE A 73 -4.43 14.33 -13.93
C PHE A 73 -4.02 13.88 -15.34
N ALA A 74 -4.51 12.72 -15.79
CA ALA A 74 -4.27 12.21 -17.13
C ALA A 74 -4.80 13.14 -18.23
N ILE A 75 -6.00 13.70 -18.06
CA ILE A 75 -6.58 14.65 -19.03
C ILE A 75 -5.75 15.93 -19.11
N ILE A 76 -5.38 16.53 -17.97
CA ILE A 76 -4.55 17.75 -17.94
C ILE A 76 -3.21 17.48 -18.61
N PHE A 77 -2.57 16.37 -18.27
CA PHE A 77 -1.26 16.02 -18.83
C PHE A 77 -1.34 15.72 -20.33
N PHE A 78 -2.40 15.08 -20.80
CA PHE A 78 -2.67 14.86 -22.22
C PHE A 78 -2.84 16.19 -22.97
N ILE A 79 -3.65 17.11 -22.44
CA ILE A 79 -3.88 18.43 -23.05
C ILE A 79 -2.57 19.21 -23.17
N VAL A 80 -1.80 19.29 -22.08
CA VAL A 80 -0.49 19.98 -22.08
C VAL A 80 0.47 19.33 -23.06
N SER A 81 0.56 18.00 -23.06
CA SER A 81 1.42 17.26 -23.99
C SER A 81 0.98 17.44 -25.45
N PHE A 82 -0.32 17.46 -25.71
CA PHE A 82 -0.86 17.68 -27.06
C PHE A 82 -0.49 19.07 -27.55
N PHE A 83 -0.76 20.13 -26.78
CA PHE A 83 -0.39 21.49 -27.16
C PHE A 83 1.11 21.67 -27.33
N PHE A 84 1.92 21.06 -26.45
CA PHE A 84 3.38 21.09 -26.58
C PHE A 84 3.82 20.40 -27.88
N SER A 85 3.36 19.17 -28.13
CA SER A 85 3.70 18.44 -29.37
C SER A 85 3.24 19.17 -30.63
N ALA A 86 2.04 19.75 -30.60
CA ALA A 86 1.49 20.56 -31.68
C ALA A 86 2.34 21.80 -31.96
N PHE A 87 2.78 22.50 -30.91
CA PHE A 87 3.68 23.65 -31.03
C PHE A 87 5.01 23.24 -31.69
N PHE A 88 5.66 22.17 -31.23
CA PHE A 88 6.91 21.69 -31.82
C PHE A 88 6.75 21.27 -33.29
N LEU A 89 5.66 20.59 -33.63
CA LEU A 89 5.38 20.17 -35.02
C LEU A 89 5.04 21.36 -35.93
N SER A 90 4.43 22.42 -35.38
CA SER A 90 4.21 23.69 -36.08
C SER A 90 5.54 24.38 -36.39
N VAL A 91 6.43 24.50 -35.39
CA VAL A 91 7.77 25.04 -35.59
C VAL A 91 8.58 24.21 -36.60
N ALA A 92 8.38 22.89 -36.63
CA ALA A 92 9.03 21.99 -37.58
C ALA A 92 8.39 21.98 -38.98
N ASN A 93 7.38 22.81 -39.27
CA ASN A 93 6.61 22.85 -40.52
C ASN A 93 5.90 21.53 -40.90
N TYR A 94 5.69 20.62 -39.94
CA TYR A 94 4.98 19.35 -40.15
C TYR A 94 3.47 19.46 -39.91
N TYR A 95 2.99 20.57 -39.34
CA TYR A 95 1.64 20.70 -38.79
C TYR A 95 0.51 20.79 -39.82
N THR A 96 0.83 21.07 -41.09
CA THR A 96 -0.17 21.19 -42.17
C THR A 96 -0.54 19.86 -42.81
N SER A 97 0.10 18.76 -42.43
CA SER A 97 -0.20 17.41 -42.92
C SER A 97 -1.04 16.63 -41.90
N GLU A 98 -2.03 15.88 -42.37
CA GLU A 98 -2.79 14.91 -41.54
C GLU A 98 -1.86 13.98 -40.74
N ARG A 99 -0.68 13.66 -41.29
CA ARG A 99 0.35 12.85 -40.61
C ARG A 99 0.92 13.53 -39.38
N GLY A 100 1.09 14.86 -39.41
CA GLY A 100 1.59 15.65 -38.29
C GLY A 100 0.61 15.64 -37.11
N ILE A 101 -0.69 15.78 -37.38
CA ILE A 101 -1.74 15.69 -36.35
C ILE A 101 -1.76 14.29 -35.73
N LEU A 102 -1.66 13.25 -36.55
CA LEU A 102 -1.67 11.86 -36.08
C LEU A 102 -0.43 11.55 -35.22
N LEU A 103 0.74 12.07 -35.61
CA LEU A 103 1.98 12.01 -34.80
C LEU A 103 1.84 12.75 -33.46
N ALA A 104 1.21 13.92 -33.43
CA ALA A 104 0.96 14.68 -32.20
C ALA A 104 0.09 13.87 -31.22
N ILE A 105 -0.98 13.24 -31.73
CA ILE A 105 -1.88 12.40 -30.94
C ILE A 105 -1.16 11.14 -30.42
N LEU A 106 -0.32 10.50 -31.23
CA LEU A 106 0.44 9.32 -30.81
C LEU A 106 1.47 9.67 -29.71
N LEU A 107 2.20 10.78 -29.87
CA LEU A 107 3.15 11.26 -28.88
C LEU A 107 2.45 11.65 -27.57
N SER A 108 1.32 12.36 -27.63
CA SER A 108 0.55 12.71 -26.43
C SER A 108 -0.13 11.49 -25.78
N GLY A 109 -0.55 10.50 -26.58
CA GLY A 109 -1.10 9.24 -26.11
C GLY A 109 -0.08 8.40 -25.34
N PHE A 110 1.17 8.33 -25.82
CA PHE A 110 2.26 7.66 -25.11
C PHE A 110 2.56 8.34 -23.76
N VAL A 111 2.36 9.65 -23.67
CA VAL A 111 2.57 10.40 -22.43
C VAL A 111 1.54 10.05 -21.34
N ILE A 112 0.32 9.63 -21.71
CA ILE A 112 -0.71 9.18 -20.73
C ILE A 112 -0.22 7.98 -19.92
N THR A 113 0.47 7.02 -20.54
CA THR A 113 0.93 5.80 -19.85
C THR A 113 1.99 6.12 -18.78
N THR A 114 2.71 7.24 -18.94
CA THR A 114 3.73 7.72 -17.99
C THR A 114 3.19 8.70 -16.93
N ALA A 115 1.98 9.25 -17.13
CA ALA A 115 1.41 10.25 -16.24
C ALA A 115 1.06 9.67 -14.85
N VAL A 116 0.48 8.47 -14.78
CA VAL A 116 0.10 7.83 -13.52
C VAL A 116 1.32 7.51 -12.64
N PRO A 117 2.41 6.89 -13.15
CA PRO A 117 3.66 6.73 -12.41
C PRO A 117 4.23 8.07 -11.91
N LEU A 118 4.18 9.12 -12.74
CA LEU A 118 4.72 10.44 -12.39
C LEU A 118 3.96 11.09 -11.23
N LYS A 119 2.63 11.00 -11.20
CA LYS A 119 1.81 11.50 -10.10
C LYS A 119 2.21 10.84 -8.77
N LEU A 120 2.43 9.53 -8.78
CA LEU A 120 2.85 8.78 -7.59
C LEU A 120 4.20 9.30 -7.05
N GLN A 121 5.12 9.71 -7.94
CA GLN A 121 6.39 10.34 -7.52
C GLN A 121 6.18 11.66 -6.80
N TYR A 122 5.27 12.54 -7.25
CA TYR A 122 4.98 13.80 -6.55
C TYR A 122 4.45 13.57 -5.13
N TYR A 123 3.59 12.57 -4.97
CA TYR A 123 3.13 12.15 -3.66
C TYR A 123 4.31 11.70 -2.77
N TYR A 124 5.20 10.83 -3.29
CA TYR A 124 6.38 10.37 -2.55
C TYR A 124 7.33 11.52 -2.21
N ILE A 125 7.48 12.53 -3.08
CA ILE A 125 8.27 13.74 -2.79
C ILE A 125 7.69 14.49 -1.60
N ALA A 126 6.38 14.75 -1.59
CA ALA A 126 5.73 15.46 -0.49
C ALA A 126 5.85 14.69 0.83
N GLU A 127 5.70 13.36 0.78
CA GLU A 127 5.87 12.48 1.93
C GLU A 127 7.33 12.44 2.42
N TYR A 128 8.29 12.33 1.49
CA TYR A 128 9.72 12.34 1.78
C TYR A 128 10.18 13.65 2.40
N TYR A 129 9.73 14.78 1.86
CA TYR A 129 9.97 16.09 2.47
C TYR A 129 9.49 16.11 3.91
N ARG A 130 8.22 15.74 4.14
CA ARG A 130 7.65 15.72 5.50
C ARG A 130 8.53 14.89 6.41
N ASN A 131 8.90 13.67 6.01
CA ASN A 131 9.67 12.70 6.81
C ASN A 131 11.10 13.14 7.11
N THR A 132 11.71 13.90 6.22
CA THR A 132 13.13 14.28 6.33
C THR A 132 13.37 15.64 7.01
N VAL A 133 12.31 16.38 7.34
CA VAL A 133 12.38 17.59 8.16
C VAL A 133 12.54 17.23 9.64
N CYS A 134 13.52 17.84 10.31
CA CYS A 134 13.70 17.67 11.75
C CYS A 134 12.68 18.49 12.55
N ASN A 135 11.93 17.85 13.46
CA ASN A 135 10.96 18.57 14.29
C ASN A 135 11.63 19.43 15.37
N ASN A 136 12.89 19.14 15.71
CA ASN A 136 13.65 19.87 16.73
C ASN A 136 14.39 21.09 16.13
N CYS A 137 15.20 20.89 15.09
CA CYS A 137 16.03 21.97 14.51
C CYS A 137 15.49 22.55 13.21
N GLY A 138 14.33 22.10 12.72
CA GLY A 138 13.65 22.63 11.52
C GLY A 138 14.35 22.37 10.18
N LYS A 139 15.59 21.87 10.19
CA LYS A 139 16.36 21.60 8.97
C LYS A 139 15.66 20.57 8.08
N GLU A 140 15.52 20.90 6.81
CA GLU A 140 14.89 20.08 5.77
C GLU A 140 15.87 19.04 5.22
N PHE A 141 15.35 17.91 4.71
CA PHE A 141 16.13 16.86 4.04
C PHE A 141 17.32 16.29 4.86
N ILE A 142 17.27 16.40 6.18
CA ILE A 142 18.39 16.05 7.08
C ILE A 142 18.16 14.72 7.82
N CYS A 143 16.91 14.38 8.10
CA CYS A 143 16.57 13.17 8.84
C CYS A 143 16.67 11.94 7.94
N ARG A 144 17.16 10.83 8.49
CA ARG A 144 17.18 9.52 7.83
C ARG A 144 16.49 8.48 8.69
N GLU A 145 15.82 7.54 8.03
CA GLU A 145 15.24 6.41 8.72
C GLU A 145 16.36 5.50 9.26
N THR A 146 16.29 5.16 10.54
CA THR A 146 17.38 4.42 11.23
C THR A 146 16.97 3.06 11.75
N GLU A 147 15.67 2.78 11.87
CA GLU A 147 15.16 1.54 12.45
C GLU A 147 14.02 0.99 11.61
N LYS A 148 13.91 -0.35 11.57
CA LYS A 148 12.75 -1.00 10.95
C LYS A 148 11.47 -0.55 11.67
N PRO A 149 10.45 -0.13 10.92
CA PRO A 149 9.24 0.42 11.52
C PRO A 149 8.45 -0.64 12.28
N ASP A 150 7.73 -0.20 13.31
CA ASP A 150 6.78 -1.04 14.02
C ASP A 150 5.42 -0.95 13.34
N ILE A 151 4.91 -2.09 12.88
CA ILE A 151 3.59 -2.20 12.29
C ILE A 151 2.66 -2.88 13.27
N LYS A 152 1.52 -2.24 13.52
CA LYS A 152 0.45 -2.75 14.38
C LYS A 152 -0.87 -2.71 13.62
N GLU A 153 -1.40 -3.89 13.35
CA GLU A 153 -2.72 -4.07 12.74
C GLU A 153 -3.72 -4.46 13.82
N ILE A 154 -4.82 -3.71 13.94
CA ILE A 154 -5.83 -3.91 14.99
C ILE A 154 -7.16 -4.17 14.30
N SER A 155 -7.68 -5.37 14.53
CA SER A 155 -8.92 -5.87 13.94
C SER A 155 -9.93 -6.22 15.03
N THR A 156 -10.93 -5.37 15.20
CA THR A 156 -12.12 -5.63 16.04
C THR A 156 -13.22 -6.23 15.16
N PRO A 157 -14.41 -6.61 15.69
CA PRO A 157 -15.53 -7.02 14.85
C PRO A 157 -15.98 -5.96 13.83
N GLU A 158 -15.93 -4.67 14.21
CA GLU A 158 -16.48 -3.57 13.40
C GLU A 158 -15.43 -2.71 12.69
N THR A 159 -14.20 -2.68 13.20
CA THR A 159 -13.16 -1.79 12.69
C THR A 159 -11.86 -2.54 12.42
N TYR A 160 -11.16 -2.08 11.38
CA TYR A 160 -9.82 -2.53 11.03
C TYR A 160 -8.95 -1.30 10.80
N ARG A 161 -7.81 -1.23 11.49
CA ARG A 161 -6.86 -0.12 11.38
C ARG A 161 -5.42 -0.63 11.36
N ILE A 162 -4.58 0.10 10.65
CA ILE A 162 -3.14 -0.13 10.59
C ILE A 162 -2.46 1.12 11.14
N GLN A 163 -1.53 0.91 12.06
CA GLN A 163 -0.67 1.95 12.61
C GLN A 163 0.78 1.55 12.33
N ILE A 164 1.52 2.44 11.69
CA ILE A 164 2.92 2.26 11.33
C ILE A 164 3.72 3.35 12.01
N THR A 165 4.68 2.94 12.83
CA THR A 165 5.57 3.83 13.57
C THR A 165 6.96 3.78 12.95
N ARG A 166 7.40 4.91 12.37
CA ARG A 166 8.73 5.07 11.77
C ARG A 166 9.64 5.95 12.62
N TYR A 167 10.94 5.66 12.56
CA TYR A 167 11.98 6.31 13.36
C TYR A 167 12.98 7.02 12.46
N TRP A 168 13.03 8.36 12.57
CA TRP A 168 13.86 9.21 11.72
C TRP A 168 14.87 10.02 12.53
N SER A 169 16.15 9.66 12.48
CA SER A 169 17.21 10.35 13.19
C SER A 169 17.70 11.59 12.42
N CYS A 170 17.80 12.73 13.12
CA CYS A 170 18.38 13.96 12.58
C CYS A 170 19.91 13.93 12.63
N ARG A 171 20.55 14.01 11.46
CA ARG A 171 22.02 14.05 11.38
C ARG A 171 22.66 15.29 12.00
N SER A 172 21.93 16.40 12.13
CA SER A 172 22.49 17.65 12.64
C SER A 172 22.43 17.78 14.15
N CYS A 173 21.38 17.26 14.81
CA CYS A 173 21.16 17.47 16.24
C CYS A 173 20.89 16.17 17.02
N GLY A 174 20.95 15.01 16.36
CA GLY A 174 20.73 13.70 16.98
C GLY A 174 19.28 13.39 17.35
N TYR A 175 18.35 14.34 17.24
CA TYR A 175 16.95 14.16 17.62
C TYR A 175 16.27 13.03 16.82
N MET A 176 15.54 12.17 17.52
CA MET A 176 14.76 11.07 16.92
C MET A 176 13.32 11.51 16.68
N ASN A 177 12.97 11.76 15.41
CA ASN A 177 11.59 11.99 15.01
C ASN A 177 10.85 10.64 14.94
N VAL A 178 9.99 10.36 15.92
CA VAL A 178 9.05 9.24 15.88
C VAL A 178 7.77 9.70 15.17
N ARG A 179 7.31 8.94 14.18
CA ARG A 179 6.16 9.31 13.36
C ARG A 179 5.20 8.15 13.21
N GLU A 180 3.94 8.40 13.53
CA GLU A 180 2.86 7.43 13.37
C GLU A 180 1.98 7.81 12.19
N SER A 181 1.66 6.83 11.35
CA SER A 181 0.70 7.02 10.25
C SER A 181 0.09 5.70 9.81
N SER A 182 -0.87 5.76 8.90
CA SER A 182 -1.35 4.58 8.16
C SER A 182 -0.65 4.39 6.81
N GLU A 183 0.34 5.22 6.47
CA GLU A 183 1.04 5.25 5.18
C GLU A 183 0.13 5.23 3.94
N GLY A 184 -1.09 5.77 4.08
CA GLY A 184 -2.09 5.83 3.03
C GLY A 184 -2.75 4.48 2.70
N PHE A 185 -2.58 3.46 3.55
CA PHE A 185 -3.44 2.30 3.51
C PHE A 185 -4.88 2.71 3.82
N VAL A 186 -5.80 2.34 2.94
CA VAL A 186 -7.24 2.45 3.19
C VAL A 186 -7.74 1.14 3.76
N THR A 187 -8.32 1.17 4.95
CA THR A 187 -8.79 -0.03 5.64
C THR A 187 -10.31 -0.04 5.77
N LYS A 188 -10.91 -1.23 5.64
CA LYS A 188 -12.35 -1.44 5.88
C LYS A 188 -12.64 -2.87 6.31
N LYS A 189 -13.86 -3.08 6.79
CA LYS A 189 -14.44 -4.41 6.95
C LYS A 189 -15.13 -4.86 5.67
N GLY A 190 -14.87 -6.11 5.29
CA GLY A 190 -15.57 -6.75 4.17
C GLY A 190 -16.85 -7.44 4.60
N LYS A 191 -17.39 -8.24 3.68
CA LYS A 191 -18.55 -9.11 3.93
C LYS A 191 -18.08 -10.52 4.23
N THR A 192 -18.75 -11.17 5.16
CA THR A 192 -18.53 -12.60 5.43
C THR A 192 -18.81 -13.42 4.17
N MET A 193 -18.11 -14.53 4.06
CA MET A 193 -18.24 -15.50 2.99
C MET A 193 -19.64 -16.10 3.00
N LYS A 194 -20.18 -16.40 1.82
CA LYS A 194 -21.45 -17.14 1.72
C LYS A 194 -21.27 -18.53 2.32
N VAL A 195 -22.31 -19.04 2.98
CA VAL A 195 -22.29 -20.36 3.62
C VAL A 195 -21.92 -21.47 2.64
N SER A 196 -22.38 -21.38 1.39
CA SER A 196 -22.05 -22.34 0.31
C SER A 196 -20.57 -22.40 -0.03
N ASP A 197 -19.87 -21.27 0.04
CA ASP A 197 -18.44 -21.19 -0.28
C ASP A 197 -17.60 -21.56 0.95
N LEU A 198 -18.04 -21.13 2.14
CA LEU A 198 -17.42 -21.52 3.41
C LEU A 198 -17.45 -23.04 3.62
N ALA A 199 -18.52 -23.71 3.18
CA ALA A 199 -18.65 -25.16 3.28
C ALA A 199 -17.57 -25.94 2.51
N LYS A 200 -16.96 -25.32 1.49
CA LYS A 200 -15.89 -25.91 0.69
C LYS A 200 -14.52 -25.80 1.35
N VAL A 201 -14.37 -24.91 2.34
CA VAL A 201 -13.09 -24.68 3.02
C VAL A 201 -12.80 -25.83 3.99
N GLN A 202 -11.62 -26.43 3.84
CA GLN A 202 -11.14 -27.53 4.69
C GLN A 202 -10.45 -26.98 5.94
N CYS A 203 -10.71 -27.57 7.11
CA CYS A 203 -9.95 -27.22 8.30
C CYS A 203 -8.49 -27.67 8.19
N LYS A 204 -7.53 -26.74 8.32
CA LYS A 204 -6.09 -27.03 8.24
C LYS A 204 -5.61 -28.03 9.30
N ARG A 205 -6.30 -28.12 10.45
CA ARG A 205 -5.91 -29.02 11.55
C ARG A 205 -6.53 -30.41 11.45
N CYS A 206 -7.86 -30.50 11.26
CA CYS A 206 -8.55 -31.80 11.26
C CYS A 206 -8.90 -32.34 9.87
N GLY A 207 -8.65 -31.57 8.80
CA GLY A 207 -8.90 -31.98 7.42
C GLY A 207 -10.37 -32.11 7.03
N LYS A 208 -11.33 -31.73 7.88
CA LYS A 208 -12.77 -31.85 7.58
C LYS A 208 -13.31 -30.57 6.94
N THR A 209 -14.03 -30.71 5.83
CA THR A 209 -14.76 -29.63 5.14
C THR A 209 -16.11 -29.35 5.81
N GLY A 210 -16.69 -28.18 5.57
CA GLY A 210 -17.99 -27.81 6.18
C GLY A 210 -17.95 -27.51 7.68
N THR A 211 -16.76 -27.50 8.29
CA THR A 211 -16.60 -27.37 9.74
C THR A 211 -16.23 -25.96 10.19
N TYR A 212 -15.74 -25.10 9.29
CA TYR A 212 -15.39 -23.74 9.64
C TYR A 212 -16.60 -22.84 9.82
N ILE A 213 -16.53 -21.98 10.84
CA ILE A 213 -17.31 -20.75 10.95
C ILE A 213 -16.39 -19.57 10.73
N GLU A 214 -16.84 -18.59 9.94
CA GLU A 214 -16.23 -17.28 9.92
C GLU A 214 -16.83 -16.45 11.06
N TYR A 215 -16.04 -16.15 12.09
CA TYR A 215 -16.55 -15.58 13.34
C TYR A 215 -16.48 -14.04 13.41
N LYS A 216 -15.89 -13.39 12.40
CA LYS A 216 -15.94 -11.93 12.22
C LYS A 216 -15.78 -11.53 10.76
N LYS A 217 -16.22 -10.31 10.43
CA LYS A 217 -16.05 -9.73 9.09
C LYS A 217 -14.56 -9.68 8.70
N PRO A 218 -14.21 -9.98 7.44
CA PRO A 218 -12.84 -9.92 6.98
C PRO A 218 -12.28 -8.50 7.06
N ASP A 219 -10.97 -8.43 7.23
CA ASP A 219 -10.21 -7.19 7.11
C ASP A 219 -9.80 -6.99 5.66
N ILE A 220 -9.97 -5.78 5.15
CA ILE A 220 -9.49 -5.40 3.82
C ILE A 220 -8.59 -4.17 3.99
N ARG A 221 -7.38 -4.24 3.44
CA ARG A 221 -6.53 -3.05 3.21
C ARG A 221 -6.24 -2.89 1.72
N VAL A 222 -6.15 -1.65 1.27
CA VAL A 222 -5.73 -1.28 -0.08
C VAL A 222 -4.52 -0.35 0.04
N SER A 223 -3.41 -0.68 -0.62
CA SER A 223 -2.22 0.16 -0.69
C SER A 223 -2.39 1.31 -1.70
N LYS A 224 -1.42 2.22 -1.74
CA LYS A 224 -1.40 3.33 -2.72
C LYS A 224 -1.22 2.81 -4.15
N GLU A 225 -0.52 1.70 -4.27
CA GLU A 225 -0.23 0.96 -5.49
C GLU A 225 -1.42 0.07 -5.91
N GLN A 226 -2.56 0.18 -5.21
CA GLN A 226 -3.79 -0.57 -5.44
C GLN A 226 -3.66 -2.09 -5.19
N GLU A 227 -2.64 -2.51 -4.45
CA GLU A 227 -2.57 -3.87 -3.92
C GLU A 227 -3.62 -4.02 -2.82
N THR A 228 -4.49 -5.01 -2.94
CA THR A 228 -5.55 -5.28 -1.97
C THR A 228 -5.22 -6.56 -1.21
N MET A 229 -5.20 -6.49 0.12
CA MET A 229 -5.12 -7.67 0.97
C MET A 229 -6.43 -7.87 1.70
N GLU A 230 -6.93 -9.10 1.68
CA GLU A 230 -8.11 -9.53 2.41
C GLU A 230 -7.72 -10.62 3.42
N ARG A 231 -8.09 -10.44 4.69
CA ARG A 231 -7.84 -11.40 5.77
C ARG A 231 -9.14 -11.88 6.41
N ARG A 232 -9.32 -13.19 6.45
CA ARG A 232 -10.47 -13.92 6.99
C ARG A 232 -10.09 -14.71 8.24
N TYR A 233 -11.08 -14.97 9.06
CA TYR A 233 -10.92 -15.49 10.41
C TYR A 233 -11.89 -16.63 10.67
N TYR A 234 -11.34 -17.84 10.81
CA TYR A 234 -12.13 -19.06 10.90
C TYR A 234 -11.94 -19.78 12.23
N ARG A 235 -12.99 -20.46 12.69
CA ARG A 235 -12.92 -21.40 13.81
C ARG A 235 -13.55 -22.73 13.39
N CYS A 236 -12.86 -23.83 13.63
CA CYS A 236 -13.42 -25.16 13.36
C CYS A 236 -14.40 -25.56 14.46
N LYS A 237 -15.65 -25.89 14.10
CA LYS A 237 -16.66 -26.41 15.02
C LYS A 237 -16.30 -27.75 15.66
N LEU A 238 -15.44 -28.56 15.02
CA LEU A 238 -15.08 -29.89 15.51
C LEU A 238 -13.87 -29.88 16.45
N CYS A 239 -12.78 -29.21 16.04
CA CYS A 239 -11.52 -29.24 16.78
C CYS A 239 -11.16 -27.91 17.47
N ASN A 240 -12.04 -26.91 17.41
CA ASN A 240 -11.85 -25.57 17.97
C ASN A 240 -10.57 -24.84 17.51
N TYR A 241 -9.95 -25.32 16.44
CA TYR A 241 -8.80 -24.66 15.82
C TYR A 241 -9.21 -23.31 15.24
N GLU A 242 -8.46 -22.26 15.59
CA GLU A 242 -8.60 -20.92 15.04
C GLU A 242 -7.59 -20.76 13.91
N ASP A 243 -8.06 -20.30 12.75
CA ASP A 243 -7.27 -20.17 11.53
C ASP A 243 -7.43 -18.75 10.98
N ILE A 244 -6.33 -18.23 10.45
CA ILE A 244 -6.28 -16.97 9.73
C ILE A 244 -5.87 -17.30 8.31
N ALA A 245 -6.71 -16.89 7.37
CA ALA A 245 -6.39 -16.96 5.95
C ALA A 245 -6.29 -15.53 5.43
N ALA A 246 -5.24 -15.21 4.67
CA ALA A 246 -5.22 -13.95 3.95
C ALA A 246 -4.77 -14.16 2.51
N THR A 247 -5.26 -13.31 1.63
CA THR A 247 -4.88 -13.27 0.22
C THR A 247 -4.53 -11.83 -0.14
N GLU A 248 -3.54 -11.67 -1.00
CA GLU A 248 -3.16 -10.39 -1.58
C GLU A 248 -3.37 -10.46 -3.09
N PHE A 249 -4.03 -9.46 -3.66
CA PHE A 249 -4.27 -9.39 -5.09
C PHE A 249 -4.01 -8.00 -5.65
N PHE A 250 -3.50 -7.98 -6.88
CA PHE A 250 -3.19 -6.77 -7.63
C PHE A 250 -3.45 -6.96 -9.11
N MET A 251 -3.73 -5.86 -9.80
CA MET A 251 -4.02 -5.86 -11.23
C MET A 251 -2.74 -5.59 -12.02
N VAL A 252 -2.46 -6.43 -13.02
CA VAL A 252 -1.32 -6.27 -13.94
C VAL A 252 -1.83 -6.15 -15.36
N PRO A 253 -1.31 -5.18 -16.15
CA PRO A 253 -1.55 -5.17 -17.59
C PRO A 253 -0.94 -6.41 -18.24
N ASP A 254 -1.74 -7.14 -19.02
CA ASP A 254 -1.30 -8.27 -19.83
C ASP A 254 -1.69 -8.04 -21.30
N SER A 255 -1.06 -8.79 -22.20
CA SER A 255 -1.25 -8.81 -23.65
C SER A 255 -2.72 -8.85 -24.12
N GLY A 256 -3.66 -9.33 -23.30
CA GLY A 256 -5.10 -9.33 -23.56
C GLY A 256 -5.96 -8.40 -22.69
N GLY A 257 -5.38 -7.54 -21.84
CA GLY A 257 -6.14 -6.63 -20.96
C GLY A 257 -5.52 -6.43 -19.57
N VAL A 258 -6.31 -6.62 -18.52
CA VAL A 258 -5.87 -6.52 -17.12
C VAL A 258 -6.13 -7.85 -16.44
N SER A 259 -5.09 -8.51 -15.94
CA SER A 259 -5.17 -9.76 -15.18
C SER A 259 -5.01 -9.50 -13.69
N ALA A 260 -5.78 -10.22 -12.87
CA ALA A 260 -5.62 -10.21 -11.43
C ALA A 260 -4.63 -11.32 -11.02
N ILE A 261 -3.57 -10.95 -10.32
CA ILE A 261 -2.68 -11.89 -9.67
C ILE A 261 -3.13 -12.03 -8.22
N GLU A 262 -3.31 -13.26 -7.73
CA GLU A 262 -3.73 -13.56 -6.35
C GLU A 262 -2.69 -14.44 -5.65
N TRP A 263 -2.18 -13.98 -4.51
CA TRP A 263 -1.19 -14.68 -3.69
C TRP A 263 -1.78 -15.01 -2.32
N ASN A 264 -1.65 -16.26 -1.90
CA ASN A 264 -2.01 -16.68 -0.55
C ASN A 264 -0.94 -16.25 0.45
N ILE A 265 -1.39 -15.80 1.62
CA ILE A 265 -0.54 -15.45 2.75
C ILE A 265 -0.63 -16.58 3.77
N ASP A 266 0.49 -17.25 3.98
CA ASP A 266 0.59 -18.37 4.90
C ASP A 266 1.02 -17.90 6.30
N TYR A 267 0.36 -18.45 7.32
CA TYR A 267 0.62 -18.19 8.73
C TYR A 267 1.08 -19.47 9.41
N GLU A 268 2.40 -19.67 9.48
CA GLU A 268 3.01 -20.87 10.08
C GLU A 268 3.33 -20.61 11.55
N ASP A 269 3.13 -21.60 12.42
CA ASP A 269 3.58 -21.49 13.82
C ASP A 269 5.10 -21.33 13.87
N TYR A 270 5.56 -20.29 14.57
CA TYR A 270 6.98 -20.00 14.75
C TYR A 270 7.39 -20.33 16.18
N PHE A 271 8.20 -21.37 16.34
CA PHE A 271 8.58 -21.88 17.66
C PHE A 271 9.87 -21.29 18.23
N GLY A 272 10.65 -20.57 17.43
CA GLY A 272 11.88 -19.88 17.87
C GLY A 272 13.00 -20.84 18.24
#